data_AF-A0A969F919-F1
#
_entry.id   AF-A0A969F919-F1
#
_cell.length_a   1.000
_cell.length_b   1.000
_cell.length_c   1.000
_cell.angle_alpha   90.00
_cell.angle_beta   90.00
_cell.angle_gamma   90.00
#
_symmetry.space_group_name_H-M   'P 1'
#
loop_
_entity.id
_entity.type
_entity.pdbx_description
1 polymer ?
#
loop_
_entity_poly.entity_id
_entity_poly.type
_entity_poly.pdbx_seq_one_letter_code
_entity_poly.pdbx_strand_id
1 'polypeptide(L)' 'MEDYESKRRAENVAALEKIKNGLATKVRILVPADACPVCRTIEGAYDFDEVPDIPPEGCSCLPRCNAYYAPVLDRFGP' A
#
# COMPACT_ATOMS: atom_id res chain seq x y z
N MET A 1 -0.58 -1.04 -22.43
CA MET A 1 -0.86 -0.19 -21.26
C MET A 1 -1.04 -1.04 -19.99
N GLU A 2 -1.45 -2.30 -20.12
CA GLU A 2 -1.55 -3.31 -19.03
C GLU A 2 -0.21 -3.65 -18.32
N ASP A 3 0.92 -3.55 -19.02
CA ASP A 3 2.23 -3.97 -18.48
C ASP A 3 2.69 -3.13 -17.27
N TYR A 4 2.35 -1.83 -17.26
CA TYR A 4 2.73 -0.91 -16.17
C TYR A 4 1.95 -1.18 -14.88
N GLU A 5 0.66 -1.48 -14.97
CA GLU A 5 -0.18 -1.82 -13.82
C GLU A 5 0.25 -3.13 -13.17
N SER A 6 0.51 -4.15 -14.01
CA SER A 6 0.99 -5.45 -13.56
C SER A 6 2.34 -5.33 -12.84
N LYS A 7 3.27 -4.56 -13.43
CA LYS A 7 4.58 -4.30 -12.82
C LYS A 7 4.47 -3.59 -11.46
N ARG A 8 3.61 -2.57 -11.35
CA ARG A 8 3.40 -1.83 -10.10
C ARG A 8 2.74 -2.70 -9.02
N ARG A 9 1.77 -3.55 -9.40
CA ARG A 9 1.19 -4.56 -8.48
C ARG A 9 2.28 -5.48 -7.95
N ALA A 10 3.12 -6.04 -8.83
CA ALA A 10 4.20 -6.92 -8.42
C ALA A 10 5.20 -6.22 -7.46
N GLU A 11 5.56 -4.97 -7.72
CA GLU A 11 6.42 -4.17 -6.83
C GLU A 11 5.76 -3.92 -5.46
N ASN A 12 4.46 -3.64 -5.44
CA ASN A 12 3.71 -3.41 -4.21
C ASN A 12 3.56 -4.69 -3.38
N VAL A 13 3.29 -5.83 -4.02
CA VAL A 13 3.26 -7.15 -3.36
C VAL A 13 4.63 -7.46 -2.74
N ALA A 14 5.72 -7.28 -3.50
CA ALA A 14 7.07 -7.51 -2.98
C ALA A 14 7.41 -6.56 -1.81
N ALA A 15 6.94 -5.31 -1.84
CA ALA A 15 7.10 -4.37 -0.73
C ALA A 15 6.30 -4.82 0.52
N LEU A 16 5.07 -5.30 0.33
CA LEU A 16 4.25 -5.83 1.42
C LEU A 16 4.88 -7.08 2.04
N GLU A 17 5.38 -8.01 1.23
CA GLU A 17 6.09 -9.19 1.71
C GLU A 17 7.35 -8.84 2.52
N LYS A 18 8.11 -7.83 2.09
CA LYS A 18 9.26 -7.32 2.87
C LYS A 18 8.84 -6.77 4.23
N ILE A 19 7.71 -6.07 4.29
CA ILE A 19 7.16 -5.55 5.54
C ILE A 19 6.69 -6.70 6.44
N LYS A 20 5.98 -7.69 5.90
CA LYS A 20 5.51 -8.89 6.61
C LYS A 20 6.65 -9.72 7.21
N ASN A 21 7.75 -9.87 6.49
CA ASN A 21 8.94 -10.57 6.96
C ASN A 21 9.81 -9.73 7.92
N GLY A 22 9.47 -8.47 8.14
CA GLY A 22 10.20 -7.55 9.01
C GLY A 22 9.75 -7.62 10.48
N LEU A 23 10.01 -6.54 11.21
CA LEU A 23 9.57 -6.36 12.60
C LEU A 23 8.23 -5.62 12.72
N ALA A 24 7.54 -5.38 11.60
CA ALA A 24 6.28 -4.65 11.57
C ALA A 24 5.16 -5.50 12.17
N THR A 25 4.29 -4.87 12.95
CA THR A 25 3.09 -5.51 13.50
C THR A 25 1.87 -5.28 12.62
N LYS A 26 1.83 -4.13 11.92
CA LYS A 26 0.79 -3.76 10.98
C LYS A 26 1.41 -3.10 9.75
N VAL A 27 0.62 -2.96 8.70
CA VAL A 27 0.97 -2.15 7.54
C VAL A 27 0.01 -0.98 7.44
N ARG A 28 0.52 0.20 7.10
CA ARG A 28 -0.31 1.36 6.76
C ARG A 28 -0.18 1.68 5.30
N ILE A 29 -1.27 2.10 4.69
CA ILE A 29 -1.28 2.64 3.34
C ILE A 29 -1.15 4.14 3.47
N LEU A 30 -0.08 4.68 2.90
CA LEU A 30 0.17 6.11 2.82
C LEU A 30 -0.21 6.61 1.45
N VAL A 31 -1.06 7.64 1.45
CA VAL A 31 -1.61 8.22 0.23
C VAL A 31 -1.24 9.70 0.19
N PRO A 32 -0.51 10.16 -0.84
CA PRO A 32 -0.15 11.57 -0.93
C PRO A 32 -1.39 12.45 -1.17
N ALA A 33 -1.30 13.71 -0.79
CA ALA A 33 -2.40 14.67 -0.92
C ALA A 33 -2.91 14.83 -2.36
N ASP A 34 -2.06 14.61 -3.37
CA ASP A 34 -2.40 14.69 -4.81
C ASP A 34 -3.07 13.43 -5.38
N ALA A 35 -3.29 12.39 -4.55
CA ALA A 35 -3.89 11.15 -5.02
C ALA A 35 -5.40 11.27 -5.26
N CYS A 36 -5.94 10.38 -6.11
CA CYS A 36 -7.36 10.29 -6.41
C CYS A 36 -8.20 9.95 -5.17
N PRO A 37 -9.50 10.29 -5.17
CA PRO A 37 -10.41 9.96 -4.06
C PRO A 37 -10.45 8.46 -3.75
N VAL A 38 -10.29 7.59 -4.76
CA VAL A 38 -10.26 6.14 -4.58
C VAL A 38 -9.06 5.72 -3.72
N CYS A 39 -7.86 6.21 -4.00
CA CYS A 39 -6.70 5.92 -3.16
C CYS A 39 -6.89 6.44 -1.73
N ARG A 40 -7.52 7.61 -1.56
CA ARG A 40 -7.79 8.14 -0.21
C ARG A 40 -8.75 7.26 0.60
N THR A 41 -9.68 6.55 -0.05
CA THR A 41 -10.58 5.64 0.69
C THR A 41 -9.88 4.42 1.31
N ILE A 42 -8.74 4.02 0.76
CA ILE A 42 -7.92 2.92 1.30
C ILE A 42 -6.80 3.43 2.22
N GLU A 43 -6.73 4.74 2.50
CA GLU A 43 -5.76 5.30 3.44
C GLU A 43 -6.10 4.83 4.86
N GLY A 44 -5.16 4.15 5.51
CA GLY A 44 -5.40 3.58 6.82
C GLY A 44 -4.29 2.64 7.30
N ALA A 45 -4.43 2.17 8.52
CA ALA A 45 -3.60 1.09 9.07
C ALA A 45 -4.42 -0.21 9.05
N TYR A 46 -3.83 -1.26 8.48
CA TYR A 46 -4.44 -2.57 8.30
C TYR A 46 -3.53 -3.64 8.91
N ASP A 47 -4.15 -4.67 9.47
CA ASP A 47 -3.46 -5.89 9.82
C ASP A 47 -3.07 -6.65 8.54
N PHE A 48 -2.07 -7.54 8.62
CA PHE A 48 -1.47 -8.18 7.43
C PHE A 48 -2.43 -9.03 6.59
N ASP A 49 -3.55 -9.45 7.17
CA ASP A 49 -4.61 -10.22 6.52
C ASP A 49 -5.72 -9.34 5.93
N GLU A 50 -5.81 -8.06 6.33
CA GLU A 50 -6.86 -7.12 5.91
C GLU A 50 -6.35 -6.04 4.95
N VAL A 51 -5.12 -6.19 4.45
CA VAL A 51 -4.46 -5.21 3.59
C VAL A 51 -5.11 -5.19 2.20
N PRO A 52 -5.69 -4.06 1.76
CA PRO A 52 -6.22 -3.96 0.40
C PRO A 52 -5.07 -3.86 -0.62
N ASP A 53 -5.29 -4.41 -1.82
CA ASP A 53 -4.29 -4.40 -2.89
C ASP A 53 -4.10 -2.99 -3.47
N ILE A 54 -2.85 -2.62 -3.75
CA ILE A 54 -2.49 -1.36 -4.41
C ILE A 54 -1.95 -1.69 -5.81
N PRO A 55 -2.47 -1.06 -6.88
CA PRO A 55 -3.49 -0.01 -6.91
C PRO A 55 -4.91 -0.56 -6.72
N PRO A 56 -5.81 0.21 -6.06
CA PRO A 56 -7.21 -0.19 -5.92
C PRO A 56 -7.91 -0.22 -7.28
N GLU A 57 -8.90 -1.11 -7.43
CA GLU A 57 -9.72 -1.18 -8.62
C GLU A 57 -10.43 0.17 -8.87
N GLY A 58 -10.32 0.69 -10.09
CA GLY A 58 -10.87 2.00 -10.44
C GLY A 58 -9.99 3.20 -10.10
N CYS A 59 -8.70 3.00 -9.79
CA CYS A 59 -7.76 4.11 -9.59
C CYS A 59 -7.69 5.03 -10.82
N SER A 60 -8.26 6.23 -10.71
CA SER A 60 -8.25 7.22 -11.79
C SER A 60 -6.90 7.95 -11.98
N CYS A 61 -5.92 7.68 -11.11
CA CYS A 61 -4.59 8.28 -11.20
C CYS A 61 -3.62 7.50 -12.08
N LEU A 62 -4.02 6.40 -12.73
CA LEU A 62 -3.11 5.61 -13.57
C LEU A 62 -2.53 6.46 -14.71
N PRO A 63 -1.19 6.48 -14.91
CA PRO A 63 -0.14 5.66 -14.30
C PRO A 63 0.49 6.22 -12.99
N ARG A 64 0.10 7.38 -12.49
CA ARG A 64 0.69 8.05 -11.31
C ARG A 64 0.08 7.67 -9.96
N CYS A 65 -0.37 6.44 -9.76
CA CYS A 65 -0.81 6.01 -8.43
C CYS A 65 0.38 5.98 -7.48
N ASN A 66 0.43 6.95 -6.58
CA ASN A 66 1.51 7.16 -5.62
C ASN A 66 1.17 6.61 -4.22
N ALA A 67 0.13 5.78 -4.09
CA ALA A 67 -0.13 5.07 -2.84
C ALA A 67 0.94 4.01 -2.59
N TYR A 68 1.39 3.86 -1.35
CA TYR A 68 2.42 2.88 -0.98
C TYR A 68 2.20 2.30 0.41
N TYR A 69 2.71 1.08 0.61
CA TYR A 69 2.73 0.41 1.91
C TYR A 69 3.89 0.93 2.76
N ALA A 70 3.60 1.22 4.03
CA ALA A 70 4.61 1.53 5.03
C ALA A 70 4.44 0.63 6.27
N PRO A 71 5.55 0.16 6.87
CA PRO A 71 5.50 -0.63 8.10
C PRO A 71 5.02 0.24 9.27
N VAL A 72 4.16 -0.32 10.12
CA VAL A 72 3.86 0.21 11.45
C VAL A 72 4.54 -0.68 12.48
N LEU A 73 5.39 -0.06 13.30
CA LEU A 73 6.10 -0.72 14.39
C LEU A 73 5.35 -0.41 15.68
N ASP A 74 4.51 -1.34 16.14
CA ASP A 74 3.82 -1.23 17.44
C ASP A 74 4.64 -1.86 18.59
N ARG A 75 5.98 -1.77 18.50
CA ARG A 75 6.84 -2.12 19.65
C ARG A 75 7.04 -0.87 20.48
N PHE A 76 6.19 -0.70 21.50
CA PHE A 76 6.58 0.04 22.69
C PHE A 76 7.84 -0.64 23.26
N GLY A 77 8.95 0.10 23.31
CA GLY A 77 10.17 -0.34 24.00
C GLY A 77 9.95 -0.41 25.52
N PRO A 78 10.86 -1.08 26.26
CA PRO A 78 10.82 -1.11 27.72
C PRO A 78 10.97 0.28 28.35
#